data_AF-A0A1X0S2R8-F1
#
_entry.id   AF-A0A1X0S2R8-F1
#
_cell.length_a   1.000
_cell.length_b   1.000
_cell.length_c   1.000
_cell.angle_alpha   90.00
_cell.angle_beta   90.00
_cell.angle_gamma   90.00
#
_symmetry.space_group_name_H-M   'P 1'
#
loop_
_entity.id
_entity.type
_entity.pdbx_description
1 polymer ?
#
loop_
_entity_poly.entity_id
_entity_poly.type
_entity_poly.pdbx_seq_one_letter_code
_entity_poly.pdbx_strand_id
1 'polypeptide(L)'
;EAADNIVSTIPRHHAYIDLKDDGYEVIGYCRKSKKESDNRALLLQRMVNILYKRSLVQKVFVSPCSSAKQALSKRDLSDQDILSSLDQIHGNTQDFLAYVKEKKTKICVVAIDYAGFTTNISDLKNLLK
;
A
#
# COMPACT_ATOMS: atom_id res chain seq x y z
N GLU A 1 -3.74 18.88 27.48
CA GLU A 1 -4.13 18.10 26.29
C GLU A 1 -4.49 16.69 26.71
N ALA A 2 -5.79 16.39 26.75
CA ALA A 2 -6.26 15.05 27.06
C ALA A 2 -5.92 14.14 25.88
N ALA A 3 -5.21 13.04 26.15
CA ALA A 3 -4.92 12.00 25.17
C ALA A 3 -6.23 11.60 24.48
N ASP A 4 -6.29 11.84 23.17
CA ASP A 4 -7.40 11.38 22.36
C ASP A 4 -7.66 9.89 22.65
N ASN A 5 -8.87 9.60 23.11
CA ASN A 5 -9.24 8.30 23.64
C ASN A 5 -8.97 7.25 22.54
N ILE A 6 -8.07 6.29 22.78
CA ILE A 6 -7.55 5.30 21.81
C ILE A 6 -8.70 4.61 21.04
N VAL A 7 -9.83 4.44 21.71
CA VAL A 7 -11.07 3.85 21.18
C VAL A 7 -11.61 4.61 19.96
N SER A 8 -11.44 5.93 19.92
CA SER A 8 -11.98 6.80 18.86
C SER A 8 -11.04 6.97 17.66
N THR A 9 -9.78 6.54 17.76
CA THR A 9 -8.79 6.72 16.68
C THR A 9 -9.17 5.96 15.40
N ILE A 10 -9.67 4.73 15.53
CA ILE A 10 -10.07 3.92 14.36
C ILE A 10 -11.32 4.50 13.70
N PRO A 11 -12.44 4.78 14.41
CA PRO A 11 -13.61 5.40 13.81
C PRO A 11 -13.32 6.74 13.12
N ARG A 12 -12.47 7.59 13.71
CA ARG A 12 -12.10 8.87 13.08
C ARG A 12 -11.30 8.68 11.79
N HIS A 13 -10.36 7.73 11.80
CA HIS A 13 -9.58 7.39 10.61
C HIS A 13 -10.46 6.78 9.52
N HIS A 14 -11.42 5.93 9.88
CA HIS A 14 -12.42 5.41 8.94
C HIS A 14 -13.22 6.55 8.32
N ALA A 15 -13.76 7.47 9.12
CA ALA A 15 -14.51 8.62 8.61
C ALA A 15 -13.67 9.53 7.69
N TYR A 16 -12.37 9.67 7.96
CA TYR A 16 -11.45 10.43 7.10
C TYR A 16 -11.15 9.73 5.76
N ILE A 17 -11.06 8.41 5.76
CA ILE A 17 -10.73 7.60 4.56
C ILE A 17 -11.97 7.15 3.79
N ASP A 18 -13.17 7.37 4.32
CA ASP A 18 -14.43 7.04 3.63
C ASP A 18 -14.73 8.03 2.49
N LEU A 19 -13.88 7.97 1.48
CA LEU A 19 -13.98 8.74 0.23
C LEU A 19 -14.78 7.98 -0.83
N LYS A 20 -15.39 6.85 -0.44
CA LYS A 20 -16.13 5.97 -1.35
C LYS A 20 -17.36 6.68 -1.91
N ASP A 21 -18.03 7.46 -1.07
CA ASP A 21 -19.19 8.28 -1.45
C ASP A 21 -18.82 9.39 -2.46
N ASP A 22 -17.56 9.85 -2.44
CA ASP A 22 -17.00 10.80 -3.41
C ASP A 22 -16.54 10.13 -4.73
N GLY A 23 -16.83 8.85 -4.89
CA GLY A 23 -16.47 8.03 -6.05
C GLY A 23 -15.01 7.58 -6.08
N TYR A 24 -14.30 7.63 -4.94
CA TYR A 24 -12.96 7.08 -4.84
C TYR A 24 -12.96 5.58 -4.59
N GLU A 25 -12.08 4.88 -5.28
CA GLU A 25 -11.66 3.54 -4.90
C GLU A 25 -10.46 3.65 -3.95
N VAL A 26 -10.64 3.18 -2.71
CA VAL A 26 -9.58 3.18 -1.70
C VAL A 26 -8.79 1.87 -1.82
N ILE A 27 -7.51 1.97 -2.16
CA ILE A 27 -6.60 0.82 -2.29
C ILE A 27 -5.42 0.95 -1.32
N GLY A 28 -4.95 -0.18 -0.83
CA GLY A 28 -3.79 -0.29 0.05
C GLY A 28 -2.51 -0.59 -0.72
N TYR A 29 -1.40 -0.01 -0.26
CA TYR A 29 -0.06 -0.35 -0.73
C TYR A 29 0.85 -0.57 0.47
N CYS A 30 1.55 -1.69 0.55
CA CYS A 30 2.56 -1.90 1.61
C CYS A 30 3.90 -2.36 1.04
N ARG A 31 4.99 -1.85 1.63
CA ARG A 31 6.36 -2.08 1.14
C ARG A 31 7.27 -2.60 2.24
N LYS A 32 8.23 -3.46 1.87
CA LYS A 32 9.37 -3.83 2.70
C LYS A 32 10.68 -3.52 1.97
N SER A 33 11.69 -3.13 2.76
CA SER A 33 13.02 -2.83 2.25
C SER A 33 13.80 -4.10 1.87
N LYS A 34 14.85 -3.92 1.07
CA LYS A 34 15.74 -5.00 0.58
C LYS A 34 16.57 -5.72 1.66
N LYS A 35 16.51 -5.29 2.93
CA LYS A 35 17.31 -5.90 3.99
C LYS A 35 16.88 -7.35 4.20
N GLU A 36 17.80 -8.31 4.24
CA GLU A 36 17.43 -9.72 4.50
C GLU A 36 16.58 -9.88 5.76
N SER A 37 15.58 -10.77 5.70
CA SER A 37 14.61 -10.98 6.76
C SER A 37 13.82 -12.26 6.54
N ASP A 38 13.96 -13.20 7.46
CA ASP A 38 13.23 -14.48 7.44
C ASP A 38 11.72 -14.29 7.66
N ASN A 39 11.33 -13.22 8.35
CA ASN A 39 9.93 -12.93 8.68
C ASN A 39 9.22 -12.02 7.67
N ARG A 40 9.77 -11.85 6.46
CA ARG A 40 9.26 -10.85 5.49
C ARG A 40 7.81 -11.08 5.11
N ALA A 41 7.46 -12.31 4.74
CA ALA A 41 6.10 -12.68 4.37
C ALA A 41 5.12 -12.40 5.52
N LEU A 42 5.45 -12.85 6.74
CA LEU A 42 4.64 -12.62 7.94
C LEU A 42 4.41 -11.13 8.21
N LEU A 43 5.45 -10.30 8.08
CA LEU A 43 5.34 -8.85 8.28
C LEU A 43 4.48 -8.19 7.20
N LEU A 44 4.62 -8.58 5.94
CA LEU A 44 3.76 -8.11 4.85
C LEU A 44 2.31 -8.51 5.11
N GLN A 45 2.04 -9.77 5.48
CA GLN A 45 0.68 -10.21 5.79
C GLN A 45 0.05 -9.39 6.92
N ARG A 46 0.82 -9.07 7.96
CA ARG A 46 0.34 -8.17 9.03
C ARG A 46 -0.01 -6.78 8.50
N MET A 47 0.80 -6.22 7.60
CA MET A 47 0.51 -4.92 6.97
C MET A 47 -0.75 -4.98 6.10
N VAL A 48 -0.92 -6.05 5.31
CA VAL A 48 -2.14 -6.32 4.52
C VAL A 48 -3.37 -6.37 5.43
N ASN A 49 -3.32 -7.13 6.51
CA ASN A 49 -4.41 -7.25 7.48
C ASN A 49 -4.75 -5.89 8.13
N ILE A 50 -3.74 -5.07 8.41
CA ILE A 50 -3.93 -3.72 8.94
C ILE A 50 -4.64 -2.82 7.93
N LEU A 51 -4.27 -2.87 6.65
CA LEU A 51 -4.91 -2.07 5.61
C LEU A 51 -6.40 -2.36 5.51
N TYR A 52 -6.80 -3.65 5.51
CA TYR A 52 -8.22 -4.00 5.51
C TYR A 52 -8.94 -3.59 6.80
N LYS A 53 -8.37 -3.92 7.97
CA LYS A 53 -9.02 -3.67 9.27
C LYS A 53 -9.13 -2.17 9.59
N ARG A 54 -8.08 -1.41 9.30
CA ARG A 54 -7.97 0.00 9.73
C ARG A 54 -8.28 0.99 8.63
N SER A 55 -8.10 0.67 7.36
CA SER A 55 -8.22 1.66 6.28
C SER A 55 -9.31 1.34 5.26
N LEU A 56 -10.15 0.32 5.51
CA LEU A 56 -11.32 -0.03 4.69
C LEU A 56 -11.02 -0.17 3.19
N VAL A 57 -9.79 -0.59 2.87
CA VAL A 57 -9.32 -0.73 1.50
C VAL A 57 -10.07 -1.84 0.78
N GLN A 58 -10.25 -1.69 -0.52
CA GLN A 58 -10.93 -2.65 -1.38
C GLN A 58 -9.94 -3.62 -2.04
N LYS A 59 -8.70 -3.16 -2.24
CA LYS A 59 -7.59 -3.93 -2.82
C LYS A 59 -6.30 -3.63 -2.08
N VAL A 60 -5.36 -4.56 -2.09
CA VAL A 60 -4.03 -4.36 -1.52
C VAL A 60 -2.96 -4.85 -2.49
N PHE A 61 -2.00 -3.99 -2.80
CA PHE A 61 -0.80 -4.33 -3.55
C PHE A 61 0.42 -4.27 -2.64
N VAL A 62 1.42 -5.10 -2.94
CA VAL A 62 2.60 -5.24 -2.08
C VAL A 62 3.89 -5.00 -2.83
N SER A 63 4.92 -4.55 -2.12
CA SER A 63 6.28 -4.47 -2.64
C SER A 63 7.22 -5.20 -1.68
N PRO A 64 7.47 -6.50 -1.91
CA PRO A 64 8.16 -7.33 -0.93
C PRO A 64 9.61 -6.94 -0.70
N CYS A 65 10.31 -6.47 -1.74
CA CYS A 65 11.76 -6.27 -1.68
C CYS A 65 12.23 -5.10 -2.55
N SER A 66 11.95 -3.88 -2.12
CA SER A 66 12.33 -2.68 -2.88
C SER A 66 13.00 -1.62 -2.01
N SER A 67 13.65 -0.64 -2.65
CA SER A 67 14.09 0.58 -1.96
C SER A 67 13.07 1.69 -2.17
N ALA A 68 12.81 2.52 -1.16
CA ALA A 68 11.93 3.69 -1.34
C ALA A 68 12.47 4.69 -2.38
N LYS A 69 13.79 4.69 -2.63
CA LYS A 69 14.44 5.51 -3.67
C LYS A 69 14.34 4.89 -5.07
N GLN A 70 14.07 3.59 -5.15
CA GLN A 70 13.94 2.87 -6.42
C GLN A 70 12.65 3.31 -7.11
N ALA A 71 12.78 3.61 -8.41
CA ALA A 71 11.65 3.91 -9.27
C ALA A 71 10.62 2.76 -9.21
N LEU A 72 9.34 3.09 -9.12
CA LEU A 72 8.21 2.19 -9.02
C LEU A 72 8.22 1.17 -10.17
N SER A 73 8.50 1.64 -11.40
CA SER A 73 8.62 0.79 -12.60
C SER A 73 9.70 -0.28 -12.51
N LYS A 74 10.69 -0.11 -11.61
CA LYS A 74 11.77 -1.07 -11.40
C LYS A 74 11.56 -1.95 -10.17
N ARG A 75 10.48 -1.80 -9.40
CA ARG A 75 10.24 -2.58 -8.17
C ARG A 75 9.66 -3.95 -8.48
N ASP A 76 10.07 -4.96 -7.73
CA ASP A 76 9.43 -6.29 -7.69
C ASP A 76 9.32 -7.00 -9.05
N LEU A 77 10.30 -6.82 -9.94
CA LEU A 77 10.32 -7.44 -11.27
C LEU A 77 10.50 -8.97 -11.24
N SER A 78 11.07 -9.51 -10.15
CA SER A 78 11.42 -10.92 -9.99
C SER A 78 10.83 -11.58 -8.74
N ASP A 79 10.12 -10.83 -7.89
CA ASP A 79 9.79 -11.25 -6.53
C ASP A 79 8.48 -12.06 -6.43
N GLN A 80 8.31 -13.08 -7.28
CA GLN A 80 7.08 -13.89 -7.35
C GLN A 80 6.91 -14.84 -6.16
N ASP A 81 8.00 -15.39 -5.62
CA ASP A 81 7.93 -16.47 -4.63
C ASP A 81 7.22 -16.04 -3.33
N ILE A 82 7.46 -14.81 -2.87
CA ILE A 82 6.84 -14.30 -1.64
C ILE A 82 5.35 -14.03 -1.83
N LEU A 83 4.92 -13.61 -3.02
CA LEU A 83 3.52 -13.27 -3.28
C LEU A 83 2.60 -14.49 -3.07
N SER A 84 3.10 -15.68 -3.42
CA SER A 84 2.35 -16.94 -3.24
C SER A 84 2.02 -17.28 -1.79
N SER A 85 2.77 -16.69 -0.84
CA SER A 85 2.60 -16.90 0.61
C SER A 85 1.71 -15.85 1.30
N LEU A 86 1.15 -14.91 0.54
CA LEU A 86 0.34 -13.81 1.06
C LEU A 86 -1.13 -13.97 0.65
N ASP A 87 -2.02 -13.74 1.61
CA ASP A 87 -3.46 -13.79 1.42
C ASP A 87 -4.04 -12.39 1.19
N GLN A 88 -5.11 -12.33 0.39
CA GLN A 88 -5.90 -11.12 0.11
C GLN A 88 -5.11 -9.97 -0.55
N ILE A 89 -4.03 -10.31 -1.27
CA ILE A 89 -3.30 -9.37 -2.11
C ILE A 89 -3.81 -9.40 -3.55
N HIS A 90 -3.52 -8.34 -4.29
CA HIS A 90 -3.92 -8.12 -5.68
C HIS A 90 -2.71 -7.99 -6.62
N GLY A 91 -1.55 -8.43 -6.14
CA GLY A 91 -0.30 -8.38 -6.89
C GLY A 91 0.77 -7.48 -6.28
N ASN A 92 1.84 -7.32 -7.02
CA ASN A 92 3.01 -6.55 -6.61
C ASN A 92 2.97 -5.09 -7.12
N THR A 93 4.10 -4.37 -7.09
CA THR A 93 4.17 -3.00 -7.61
C THR A 93 3.87 -2.92 -9.12
N GLN A 94 4.21 -3.92 -9.92
CA GLN A 94 3.90 -3.91 -11.36
C GLN A 94 2.40 -4.02 -11.60
N ASP A 95 1.72 -4.92 -10.87
CA ASP A 95 0.27 -5.05 -10.92
C ASP A 95 -0.43 -3.76 -10.45
N PHE A 96 0.10 -3.12 -9.40
CA PHE A 96 -0.37 -1.81 -8.94
C PHE A 96 -0.26 -0.74 -10.04
N LEU A 97 0.88 -0.67 -10.73
CA LEU A 97 1.11 0.31 -11.79
C LEU A 97 0.19 0.09 -12.98
N ALA A 98 -0.03 -1.16 -13.38
CA ALA A 98 -1.01 -1.51 -14.41
C ALA A 98 -2.42 -1.08 -13.96
N TYR A 99 -2.79 -1.43 -12.74
CA TYR A 99 -4.10 -1.11 -12.16
C TYR A 99 -4.40 0.39 -12.17
N VAL A 100 -3.46 1.21 -11.66
CA VAL A 100 -3.65 2.67 -11.57
C VAL A 100 -3.70 3.31 -12.96
N LYS A 101 -2.95 2.79 -13.94
CA LYS A 101 -2.95 3.33 -15.31
C LYS A 101 -4.22 3.00 -16.09
N GLU A 102 -4.77 1.81 -15.91
CA GLU A 102 -5.96 1.36 -16.63
C GLU A 102 -7.26 1.94 -16.05
N LYS A 103 -7.26 2.20 -14.75
CA LYS A 103 -8.46 2.62 -14.04
C LYS A 103 -8.80 4.09 -14.34
N LYS A 104 -10.06 4.33 -14.70
CA LYS A 104 -10.60 5.68 -14.97
C LYS A 104 -11.25 6.34 -13.76
N THR A 105 -11.45 5.60 -12.67
CA THR A 105 -12.04 6.12 -11.43
C THR A 105 -10.99 6.79 -10.57
N LYS A 106 -11.41 7.69 -9.68
CA LYS A 106 -10.51 8.29 -8.70
C LYS A 106 -9.98 7.20 -7.77
N ILE A 107 -8.69 7.24 -7.47
CA ILE A 107 -8.03 6.28 -6.57
C ILE A 107 -7.46 7.03 -5.38
N CYS A 108 -7.75 6.53 -4.17
CA CYS A 108 -7.06 6.92 -2.95
C CYS A 108 -6.10 5.79 -2.55
N VAL A 109 -4.80 6.09 -2.47
CA VAL A 109 -3.79 5.11 -2.08
C VAL A 109 -3.42 5.30 -0.60
N VAL A 110 -3.68 4.26 0.21
CA VAL A 110 -3.26 4.22 1.61
C VAL A 110 -1.97 3.39 1.71
N ALA A 111 -0.85 4.08 1.93
CA ALA A 111 0.46 3.45 1.97
C ALA A 111 0.92 3.17 3.42
N ILE A 112 1.37 1.95 3.69
CA ILE A 112 2.10 1.61 4.92
C ILE A 112 3.54 1.26 4.55
N ASP A 113 4.48 2.08 5.01
CA ASP A 113 5.92 1.83 4.89
C ASP A 113 6.69 2.66 5.93
N TYR A 114 7.94 2.27 6.19
CA TYR A 114 8.85 3.05 7.04
C TYR A 114 9.29 4.39 6.41
N ALA A 115 9.47 4.44 5.09
CA ALA A 115 9.93 5.63 4.35
C ALA A 115 8.83 6.22 3.44
N GLY A 116 7.57 5.93 3.76
CA GLY A 116 6.41 6.34 2.95
C GLY A 116 6.30 5.61 1.61
N PHE A 117 5.40 6.08 0.75
CA PHE A 117 5.10 5.44 -0.52
C PHE A 117 6.31 5.38 -1.48
N THR A 118 7.02 6.50 -1.59
CA THR A 118 8.28 6.63 -2.33
C THR A 118 9.02 7.87 -1.84
N THR A 119 10.36 7.81 -1.82
CA THR A 119 11.21 8.99 -1.63
C THR A 119 11.70 9.56 -2.97
N ASN A 120 11.32 8.94 -4.09
CA ASN A 120 11.63 9.42 -5.43
C ASN A 120 10.48 10.30 -5.95
N ILE A 121 10.59 11.61 -5.70
CA ILE A 121 9.56 12.60 -6.06
C ILE A 121 9.35 12.67 -7.57
N SER A 122 10.43 12.59 -8.37
CA SER A 122 10.34 12.64 -9.83
C SER A 122 9.50 11.48 -10.38
N ASP A 123 9.68 10.29 -9.80
CA ASP A 123 8.91 9.11 -10.18
C ASP A 123 7.44 9.19 -9.74
N LEU A 124 7.16 9.76 -8.56
CA LEU A 124 5.80 10.05 -8.12
C LEU A 124 5.09 11.02 -9.07
N LYS A 125 5.78 12.08 -9.52
CA LYS A 125 5.23 13.01 -10.51
C LYS A 125 4.92 12.34 -11.84
N ASN A 126 5.69 11.33 -12.23
CA ASN A 126 5.42 10.58 -13.45
C ASN A 126 4.25 9.60 -13.30
N LEU A 127 4.01 9.08 -12.09
CA LEU A 127 2.84 8.25 -11.80
C LEU A 127 1.52 9.04 -11.87
N LEU A 128 1.54 10.32 -11.48
CA LEU A 128 0.36 11.18 -11.42
C LEU A 128 -0.01 11.84 -12.76
N LYS A 129 0.78 11.60 -13.82
CA LYS A 129 0.52 12.08 -15.17
C LYS A 129 -0.28 11.04 -15.95
#